data_AF-A0AAV6YAM4-F1
#
_entry.id   AF-A0AAV6YAM4-F1
#
_cell.length_a   1.000
_cell.length_b   1.000
_cell.length_c   1.000
_cell.angle_alpha   90.00
_cell.angle_beta   90.00
_cell.angle_gamma   90.00
#
_symmetry.space_group_name_H-M   'P 1'
#
loop_
_entity.id
_entity.type
_entity.pdbx_description
1 polymer ?
#
loop_
_entity_poly.entity_id
_entity_poly.type
_entity_poly.pdbx_seq_one_letter_code
_entity_poly.pdbx_strand_id
1 'polypeptide(L)'
;RLSQSEKYGLLEAQVLMSNQFKDYERQRGFLVQILGPAATIWASEKMQRAISSPDEMISYLGAKVLRGEEEDDEDPSRLNRSQLSFCLHTMEAVLRRSRWPSKLEVAKSKGFVVGYTSSGAAIYRNPCCEEILKHLDSLLSLVR
;
A
#
# COMPACT_ATOMS: atom_id res chain seq x y z
N ARG A 1 2.02 -23.27 6.49
CA ARG A 1 2.20 -22.28 5.39
C ARG A 1 0.96 -21.40 5.41
N LEU A 2 1.10 -20.07 5.50
CA LEU A 2 -0.05 -19.15 5.52
C LEU A 2 -0.59 -18.93 4.11
N SER A 3 -1.91 -18.87 3.98
CA SER A 3 -2.64 -18.42 2.79
C SER A 3 -2.39 -16.93 2.52
N GLN A 4 -2.73 -16.45 1.33
CA GLN A 4 -2.54 -15.03 0.98
C GLN A 4 -3.43 -14.11 1.83
N SER A 5 -4.68 -14.51 2.07
CA SER A 5 -5.59 -13.74 2.92
C SER A 5 -5.09 -13.64 4.36
N GLU A 6 -4.51 -14.71 4.92
CA GLU A 6 -3.90 -14.69 6.25
C GLU A 6 -2.70 -13.74 6.30
N LYS A 7 -1.84 -13.74 5.27
CA LYS A 7 -0.71 -12.80 5.18
C LYS A 7 -1.19 -11.35 5.15
N TYR A 8 -2.21 -11.05 4.35
CA TYR A 8 -2.78 -9.69 4.27
C TYR A 8 -3.46 -9.28 5.58
N GLY A 9 -4.15 -10.21 6.25
CA GLY A 9 -4.72 -9.98 7.58
C GLY A 9 -3.65 -9.63 8.62
N LEU A 10 -2.50 -10.31 8.60
CA LEU A 10 -1.38 -9.98 9.48
C LEU A 10 -0.79 -8.60 9.17
N LEU A 11 -0.68 -8.25 7.88
CA LEU A 11 -0.18 -6.94 7.44
C LEU A 11 -1.10 -5.82 7.95
N GLU A 12 -2.41 -5.98 7.81
CA GLU A 12 -3.38 -5.03 8.37
C GLU A 12 -3.30 -4.93 9.90
N ALA A 13 -3.12 -6.07 10.59
CA ALA A 13 -2.96 -6.09 12.04
C ALA A 13 -1.70 -5.33 12.49
N GLN A 14 -0.59 -5.46 11.76
CA GLN A 14 0.63 -4.70 12.01
C GLN A 14 0.40 -3.19 11.88
N VAL A 15 -0.27 -2.74 10.82
CA VAL A 15 -0.63 -1.33 10.64
C VAL A 15 -1.53 -0.86 11.79
N LEU A 16 -2.53 -1.66 12.19
CA LEU A 16 -3.41 -1.33 13.30
C LEU A 16 -2.67 -1.18 14.63
N MET A 17 -1.71 -2.06 14.91
CA MET A 17 -0.85 -1.99 16.09
C MET A 17 0.02 -0.73 16.08
N SER A 18 0.53 -0.32 14.91
CA SER A 18 1.35 0.89 14.76
C SER A 18 0.63 2.16 15.22
N ASN A 19 -0.69 2.22 15.09
CA ASN A 19 -1.50 3.35 15.56
C ASN A 19 -1.38 3.56 17.09
N GLN A 20 -1.03 2.51 17.84
CA GLN A 20 -0.89 2.60 19.30
C GLN A 20 0.43 3.24 19.73
N PHE A 21 1.40 3.43 18.83
CA PHE A 21 2.57 4.25 19.11
C PHE A 21 2.18 5.67 19.48
N LYS A 22 1.09 6.19 18.87
CA LYS A 22 0.59 7.55 19.07
C LYS A 22 1.72 8.57 18.95
N ASP A 23 2.62 8.35 18.00
CA ASP A 23 3.79 9.17 17.74
C ASP A 23 4.02 9.17 16.23
N TYR A 24 3.98 10.36 15.62
CA TYR A 24 3.92 10.49 14.17
C TYR A 24 5.17 9.89 13.51
N GLU A 25 6.37 10.26 13.98
CA GLU A 25 7.63 9.82 13.35
C GLU A 25 7.86 8.33 13.56
N ARG A 26 7.55 7.81 14.76
CA ARG A 26 7.67 6.37 15.03
C ARG A 26 6.71 5.56 14.17
N GLN A 27 5.47 6.01 14.03
CA GLN A 27 4.49 5.35 13.18
C GLN A 27 4.89 5.43 11.70
N ARG A 28 5.28 6.61 11.21
CA ARG A 28 5.75 6.82 9.84
C ARG A 28 6.91 5.88 9.50
N GLY A 29 7.94 5.83 10.34
CA GLY A 29 9.09 4.95 10.13
C GLY A 29 8.70 3.47 10.02
N PHE A 30 7.80 3.00 10.88
CA PHE A 30 7.29 1.63 10.84
C PHE A 30 6.47 1.35 9.57
N LEU A 31 5.61 2.28 9.14
CA LEU A 31 4.83 2.11 7.92
C LEU A 31 5.69 2.11 6.67
N VAL A 32 6.74 2.94 6.62
CA VAL A 32 7.74 2.91 5.54
C VAL A 32 8.44 1.56 5.47
N GLN A 33 8.76 0.95 6.61
CA GLN A 33 9.35 -0.39 6.66
C GLN A 33 8.38 -1.47 6.13
N ILE A 34 7.09 -1.39 6.47
CA ILE A 34 6.06 -2.29 5.93
C ILE A 34 5.88 -2.10 4.43
N LEU A 35 5.85 -0.85 3.97
CA LEU A 35 5.66 -0.51 2.55
C LEU A 35 6.88 -0.84 1.69
N GLY A 36 8.09 -0.75 2.24
CA GLY A 36 9.35 -0.79 1.48
C GLY A 36 9.45 -1.93 0.46
N PRO A 37 9.16 -3.20 0.83
CA PRO A 37 9.17 -4.30 -0.13
C PRO A 37 8.15 -4.14 -1.26
N ALA A 38 6.93 -3.72 -0.93
CA ALA A 38 5.86 -3.47 -1.91
C ALA A 38 6.22 -2.28 -2.82
N ALA A 39 6.71 -1.18 -2.26
CA ALA A 39 7.17 -0.02 -3.01
C ALA A 39 8.31 -0.36 -3.99
N THR A 40 9.24 -1.22 -3.57
CA THR A 40 10.36 -1.68 -4.42
C THR A 40 9.88 -2.52 -5.59
N ILE A 41 8.98 -3.47 -5.36
CA ILE A 41 8.37 -4.28 -6.42
C ILE A 41 7.54 -3.39 -7.36
N TRP A 42 6.75 -2.49 -6.79
CA TRP A 42 5.89 -1.58 -7.53
C TRP A 42 6.71 -0.68 -8.46
N ALA A 43 7.81 -0.11 -7.96
CA ALA A 43 8.70 0.76 -8.72
C ALA A 43 9.61 0.03 -9.73
N SER A 44 9.60 -1.31 -9.76
CA SER A 44 10.43 -2.07 -10.70
C SER A 44 10.03 -1.79 -12.15
N GLU A 45 11.02 -1.79 -13.06
CA GLU A 45 10.77 -1.59 -14.50
C GLU A 45 9.74 -2.57 -15.06
N LYS A 46 9.78 -3.82 -14.57
CA LYS A 46 8.84 -4.87 -14.97
C LYS A 46 7.40 -4.52 -14.60
N MET A 47 7.17 -4.04 -13.36
CA MET A 47 5.83 -3.64 -12.91
C MET A 47 5.38 -2.35 -13.61
N GLN A 48 6.27 -1.36 -13.73
CA GLN A 48 5.95 -0.09 -14.39
C GLN A 48 5.61 -0.28 -15.87
N ARG A 49 6.29 -1.20 -16.58
CA ARG A 49 5.91 -1.57 -17.95
C ARG A 49 4.55 -2.26 -17.98
N ALA A 50 4.30 -3.21 -17.07
CA ALA A 50 3.03 -3.93 -17.01
C ALA A 50 1.82 -2.99 -16.86
N ILE A 51 1.92 -1.95 -16.01
CA ILE A 51 0.83 -0.99 -15.77
C ILE A 51 0.75 0.14 -16.81
N SER A 52 1.62 0.14 -17.83
CA SER A 52 1.69 1.23 -18.81
C SER A 52 0.62 1.14 -19.91
N SER A 53 0.09 -0.06 -20.17
CA SER A 53 -0.98 -0.29 -21.13
C SER A 53 -1.75 -1.57 -20.84
N PRO A 54 -3.00 -1.71 -21.34
CA PRO A 54 -3.77 -2.94 -21.17
C PRO A 54 -3.07 -4.18 -21.75
N ASP A 55 -2.40 -4.07 -22.90
CA ASP A 55 -1.73 -5.20 -23.55
C ASP A 55 -0.53 -5.71 -22.74
N GLU A 56 0.28 -4.80 -22.21
CA GLU A 56 1.39 -5.13 -21.31
C GLU A 56 0.89 -5.76 -20.01
N MET A 57 -0.23 -5.28 -19.47
CA MET A 57 -0.86 -5.87 -18.29
C MET A 57 -1.35 -7.30 -18.57
N ILE A 58 -2.03 -7.53 -19.68
CA ILE A 58 -2.52 -8.87 -20.07
C ILE A 58 -1.34 -9.84 -20.23
N SER A 59 -0.26 -9.38 -20.87
CA SER A 59 0.99 -10.15 -21.00
C SER A 59 1.61 -10.47 -19.63
N TYR A 60 1.68 -9.49 -18.73
CA TYR A 60 2.23 -9.64 -17.39
C TYR A 60 1.41 -10.60 -16.51
N LEU A 61 0.08 -10.53 -16.56
CA LEU A 61 -0.82 -11.38 -15.78
C LEU A 61 -0.97 -12.80 -16.34
N GLY A 62 -0.61 -13.01 -17.61
CA GLY A 62 -0.74 -14.27 -18.32
C GLY A 62 -2.10 -14.42 -18.98
N ALA A 63 -2.14 -14.30 -20.31
CA ALA A 63 -3.36 -14.41 -21.11
C ALA A 63 -4.07 -15.77 -21.01
N LYS A 64 -3.34 -16.85 -20.72
CA LYS A 64 -3.88 -18.21 -20.55
C LYS A 64 -4.87 -18.29 -19.38
N VAL A 65 -4.54 -17.63 -18.28
CA VAL A 65 -5.39 -17.51 -17.08
C VAL A 65 -6.68 -16.76 -17.39
N LEU A 66 -6.58 -15.66 -18.15
CA LEU A 66 -7.75 -14.88 -18.56
C LEU A 66 -8.70 -15.70 -19.46
N ARG A 67 -8.18 -16.75 -20.11
CA ARG A 67 -8.96 -17.71 -20.91
C ARG A 67 -9.42 -18.94 -20.13
N GLY A 68 -9.07 -19.07 -18.85
CA GLY A 68 -9.42 -20.21 -18.01
C GLY A 68 -8.65 -21.50 -18.34
N GLU A 69 -7.49 -21.38 -18.99
CA GLU A 69 -6.62 -22.51 -19.32
C GLU A 69 -5.79 -22.92 -18.08
N GLU A 70 -5.46 -24.21 -17.96
CA GLU A 70 -4.60 -24.71 -16.89
C GLU A 70 -3.20 -24.07 -16.98
N GLU A 71 -2.69 -23.64 -15.83
CA GLU A 71 -1.39 -23.01 -15.71
C GLU A 71 -0.31 -24.07 -15.46
N ASP A 72 0.78 -24.02 -16.23
CA ASP A 72 1.98 -24.78 -15.91
C ASP A 72 2.57 -24.29 -14.58
N ASP A 73 3.12 -25.21 -13.79
CA ASP A 73 3.67 -24.86 -12.48
C ASP A 73 4.82 -23.83 -12.57
N GLU A 74 5.49 -23.78 -13.72
CA GLU A 74 6.60 -22.87 -14.04
C GLU A 74 6.15 -21.53 -14.67
N ASP A 75 4.85 -21.27 -14.81
CA ASP A 75 4.38 -20.03 -15.45
C ASP A 75 4.78 -18.78 -14.62
N PRO A 76 5.66 -17.89 -15.16
CA PRO A 76 6.07 -16.67 -14.47
C PRO A 76 4.91 -15.72 -14.16
N SER A 77 3.77 -15.86 -14.86
CA SER A 77 2.55 -15.09 -14.62
C SER A 77 1.95 -15.28 -13.22
N ARG A 78 2.19 -16.44 -12.59
CA ARG A 78 1.77 -16.74 -11.22
C ARG A 78 2.46 -15.83 -10.22
N LEU A 79 3.78 -15.72 -10.34
CA LEU A 79 4.58 -14.85 -9.49
C LEU A 79 4.20 -13.38 -9.73
N ASN A 80 4.02 -12.98 -10.98
CA ASN A 80 3.60 -11.64 -11.38
C ASN A 80 2.29 -11.21 -10.69
N ARG A 81 1.24 -12.07 -10.78
CA ARG A 81 -0.05 -11.82 -10.10
C ARG A 81 0.09 -11.75 -8.59
N SER A 82 0.90 -12.63 -7.99
CA SER A 82 1.16 -12.58 -6.55
C SER A 82 1.89 -11.30 -6.14
N GLN A 83 2.83 -10.81 -6.94
CA GLN A 83 3.57 -9.58 -6.68
C GLN A 83 2.68 -8.34 -6.82
N LEU A 84 1.87 -8.27 -7.89
CA LEU A 84 0.88 -7.20 -8.06
C LEU A 84 -0.10 -7.18 -6.89
N SER A 85 -0.68 -8.33 -6.55
CA SER A 85 -1.61 -8.46 -5.43
C SER A 85 -0.96 -8.02 -4.12
N PHE A 86 0.28 -8.45 -3.85
CA PHE A 86 1.00 -8.06 -2.65
C PHE A 86 1.19 -6.54 -2.56
N CYS A 87 1.57 -5.89 -3.66
CA CYS A 87 1.75 -4.43 -3.69
C CYS A 87 0.44 -3.71 -3.36
N LEU A 88 -0.64 -4.06 -4.05
CA LEU A 88 -1.94 -3.42 -3.88
C LEU A 88 -2.50 -3.62 -2.47
N HIS A 89 -2.49 -4.84 -1.94
CA HIS A 89 -2.99 -5.12 -0.58
C HIS A 89 -2.14 -4.42 0.49
N THR A 90 -0.82 -4.30 0.29
CA THR A 90 0.05 -3.60 1.24
C THR A 90 -0.26 -2.10 1.25
N MET A 91 -0.37 -1.47 0.07
CA MET A 91 -0.73 -0.05 -0.04
C MET A 91 -2.12 0.23 0.52
N GLU A 92 -3.11 -0.62 0.20
CA GLU A 92 -4.47 -0.52 0.72
C GLU A 92 -4.50 -0.64 2.25
N ALA A 93 -3.82 -1.64 2.82
CA ALA A 93 -3.77 -1.84 4.27
C ALA A 93 -3.23 -0.61 5.00
N VAL A 94 -2.16 -0.02 4.48
CA VAL A 94 -1.56 1.18 5.07
C VAL A 94 -2.49 2.38 4.94
N LEU A 95 -3.07 2.61 3.77
CA LEU A 95 -4.03 3.69 3.55
C LEU A 95 -5.28 3.58 4.43
N ARG A 96 -5.83 2.37 4.54
CA ARG A 96 -7.11 2.11 5.22
C ARG A 96 -6.97 2.05 6.74
N ARG A 97 -5.83 1.57 7.25
CA ARG A 97 -5.65 1.28 8.68
C ARG A 97 -4.77 2.29 9.42
N SER A 98 -3.92 3.05 8.74
CA SER A 98 -3.11 4.11 9.36
C SER A 98 -3.99 5.29 9.78
N ARG A 99 -3.93 5.68 11.06
CA ARG A 99 -4.68 6.82 11.59
C ARG A 99 -3.94 7.54 12.72
N TRP A 100 -4.23 8.83 12.85
CA TRP A 100 -3.83 9.61 14.01
C TRP A 100 -4.66 9.26 15.27
N PRO A 101 -4.18 9.64 16.47
CA PRO A 101 -4.93 9.45 17.72
C PRO A 101 -6.25 10.23 17.75
N SER A 102 -7.30 9.65 18.33
CA SER A 102 -8.62 10.31 18.44
C SER A 102 -8.66 11.49 19.42
N LYS A 103 -7.75 11.53 20.40
CA LYS A 103 -7.65 12.64 21.36
C LYS A 103 -6.78 13.75 20.77
N LEU A 104 -7.35 14.95 20.60
CA LEU A 104 -6.67 16.11 20.00
C LEU A 104 -5.35 16.44 20.71
N GLU A 105 -5.33 16.48 22.05
CA GLU A 105 -4.11 16.78 22.82
C GLU A 105 -2.97 15.78 22.56
N VAL A 106 -3.31 14.50 22.38
CA VAL A 106 -2.33 13.48 22.03
C VAL A 106 -1.86 13.70 20.60
N ALA A 107 -2.77 13.88 19.65
CA ALA A 107 -2.41 14.12 18.25
C ALA A 107 -1.53 15.37 18.08
N LYS A 108 -1.82 16.45 18.80
CA LYS A 108 -1.06 17.70 18.79
C LYS A 108 0.33 17.51 19.39
N SER A 109 0.43 17.00 20.62
CA SER A 109 1.71 16.80 21.31
C SER A 109 2.64 15.80 20.61
N LYS A 110 2.10 14.96 19.73
CA LYS A 110 2.81 13.89 19.04
C LYS A 110 3.00 14.10 17.55
N GLY A 111 2.78 15.34 17.08
CA GLY A 111 3.15 15.77 15.74
C GLY A 111 2.20 15.32 14.62
N PHE A 112 0.95 14.98 14.92
CA PHE A 112 -0.06 14.68 13.90
C PHE A 112 -0.84 15.91 13.44
N VAL A 113 -0.88 16.98 14.24
CA VAL A 113 -1.54 18.24 13.89
C VAL A 113 -0.51 19.21 13.28
N VAL A 114 -0.79 19.70 12.08
CA VAL A 114 0.10 20.63 11.34
C VAL A 114 -0.41 22.07 11.32
N GLY A 115 -1.64 22.30 11.74
CA GLY A 115 -2.24 23.63 11.76
C GLY A 115 -3.72 23.59 12.10
N TYR A 116 -4.37 24.73 11.88
CA TYR A 116 -5.80 24.90 12.09
C TYR A 116 -6.39 25.67 10.91
N THR A 117 -7.63 25.34 10.57
CA THR A 117 -8.44 26.10 9.61
C THR A 117 -8.85 27.45 10.18
N SER A 118 -9.39 28.34 9.35
CA SER A 118 -9.90 29.65 9.78
C SER A 118 -11.02 29.58 10.82
N SER A 119 -11.79 28.48 10.84
CA SER A 119 -12.82 28.21 11.84
C SER A 119 -12.29 27.56 13.13
N GLY A 120 -10.97 27.33 13.23
CA GLY A 120 -10.33 26.72 14.38
C GLY A 120 -10.32 25.19 14.39
N ALA A 121 -10.77 24.51 13.33
CA ALA A 121 -10.68 23.05 13.23
C ALA A 121 -9.24 22.59 12.94
N ALA A 122 -8.76 21.55 13.64
CA ALA A 122 -7.40 21.03 13.48
C ALA A 122 -7.18 20.37 12.11
N ILE A 123 -6.02 20.62 11.51
CA ILE A 123 -5.55 20.00 10.27
C ILE A 123 -4.55 18.90 10.62
N TYR A 124 -4.81 17.68 10.17
CA TYR A 124 -4.01 16.51 10.46
C TYR A 124 -3.15 16.09 9.27
N ARG A 125 -2.02 15.44 9.55
CA ARG A 125 -1.22 14.71 8.55
C ARG A 125 -1.26 13.20 8.81
N ASN A 126 -1.40 12.41 7.75
CA ASN A 126 -1.33 10.95 7.84
C ASN A 126 0.14 10.49 7.72
N PRO A 127 0.63 9.62 8.63
CA PRO A 127 1.99 9.07 8.57
C PRO A 127 2.37 8.37 7.26
N CYS A 128 1.42 7.84 6.50
CA CYS A 128 1.72 7.15 5.24
C CYS A 128 1.60 8.02 3.98
N CYS A 129 1.13 9.27 4.12
CA CYS A 129 0.75 10.11 2.98
C CYS A 129 1.92 10.32 2.01
N GLU A 130 3.06 10.77 2.54
CA GLU A 130 4.25 11.05 1.72
C GLU A 130 4.74 9.84 0.92
N GLU A 131 4.70 8.65 1.52
CA GLU A 131 5.20 7.44 0.86
C GLU A 131 4.24 6.97 -0.24
N ILE A 132 2.94 6.98 0.03
CA ILE A 132 1.94 6.56 -0.96
C ILE A 132 1.85 7.54 -2.14
N LEU A 133 1.97 8.85 -1.88
CA LEU A 133 1.89 9.86 -2.94
C LEU A 133 2.95 9.67 -4.03
N LYS A 134 4.12 9.09 -3.71
CA LYS A 134 5.16 8.75 -4.71
C LYS A 134 4.69 7.74 -5.76
N HIS A 135 3.66 6.96 -5.45
CA HIS A 135 3.13 5.90 -6.29
C HIS A 135 1.73 6.20 -6.83
N LEU A 136 1.17 7.38 -6.53
CA LEU A 136 -0.21 7.72 -6.90
C LEU A 136 -0.43 7.71 -8.40
N ASP A 137 0.49 8.28 -9.19
CA ASP A 137 0.34 8.34 -10.65
C ASP A 137 0.34 6.96 -11.31
N SER A 138 1.19 6.05 -10.83
CA SER A 138 1.23 4.68 -11.31
C SER A 138 0.01 3.89 -10.85
N LEU A 139 -0.49 4.11 -9.62
CA LEU A 139 -1.76 3.53 -9.16
C LEU A 139 -2.93 4.00 -10.02
N LEU A 140 -2.99 5.28 -10.38
CA LEU A 140 -4.02 5.81 -11.25
C LEU A 140 -3.91 5.27 -12.68
N SER A 141 -2.70 4.98 -13.16
CA SER A 141 -2.47 4.37 -14.48
C SER A 141 -3.05 2.95 -14.56
N LEU A 142 -3.02 2.19 -13.45
CA LEU A 142 -3.65 0.87 -13.37
C LEU A 142 -5.20 0.92 -13.47
N VAL A 143 -5.82 2.01 -13.03
CA VAL A 143 -7.29 2.17 -12.99
C VAL A 143 -7.87 2.67 -14.31
N ARG A 144 -7.04 3.32 -15.15
CA ARG A 144 -7.44 3.84 -16.46
C ARG A 144 -7.63 2.72 -17.48
#